data_AF-A0A1S8Y018-F1
#
_entry.id   AF-A0A1S8Y018-F1
#
_cell.length_a   1.000
_cell.length_b   1.000
_cell.length_c   1.000
_cell.angle_alpha   90.00
_cell.angle_beta   90.00
_cell.angle_gamma   90.00
#
_symmetry.space_group_name_H-M   'P 1'
#
loop_
_entity.id
_entity.type
_entity.pdbx_description
1 polymer ?
#
loop_
_entity_poly.entity_id
_entity_poly.type
_entity_poly.pdbx_seq_one_letter_code
_entity_poly.pdbx_strand_id
1 'polypeptide(L)'
;MTDTDSPTCWRGGPTLVRRNRAPLGRLLPYRRAAGELPPPKAALDAVHESGWQLDLGARGLGDVLLGLALAQALHEATRDRYPQPAYVGPRADLLARCTLPLTVTSANGQHSIGTESPTPRTFEAVPEIPPTRLDIVDANVLQVHATLPMRYYLDIEQTLGVRLPADSDPCPRFRATEPTPTPYHVLFVSTTSRPKRKDYGIENFAAIARCLTAHRPDAPWRFGLIAAPDRAAPPSVAQIEVFHGPTAVECVDLFATAELVVGNDTGLTHLAALTERPDGTGPTVVGLYGRHAHTKWITGSTRHHAVATPFSQLMSIADACPVRDGYDDTVWSTASDLRAVPAELIARFAGRCVGWWDS
;
A
#
# COMPACT_ATOMS: atom_id res chain seq x y z
N MET A 1 5.33 17.07 -22.63
CA MET A 1 5.93 16.90 -21.30
C MET A 1 4.82 16.77 -20.27
N THR A 2 4.91 15.82 -19.35
CA THR A 2 4.16 15.87 -18.09
C THR A 2 4.86 16.91 -17.22
N ASP A 3 4.10 17.85 -16.67
CA ASP A 3 4.63 18.84 -15.72
C ASP A 3 5.10 18.10 -14.47
N THR A 4 6.41 17.94 -14.32
CA THR A 4 7.04 17.27 -13.17
C THR A 4 7.46 18.27 -12.11
N ASP A 5 7.15 19.56 -12.26
CA ASP A 5 7.70 20.60 -11.40
C ASP A 5 6.83 20.86 -10.17
N SER A 6 5.64 20.26 -10.12
CA SER A 6 4.68 20.38 -9.02
C SER A 6 4.39 19.03 -8.35
N PRO A 7 3.98 19.02 -7.06
CA PRO A 7 3.51 17.80 -6.42
C PRO A 7 2.31 17.19 -7.16
N THR A 8 2.34 15.88 -7.34
CA THR A 8 1.28 15.14 -8.03
C THR A 8 0.30 14.53 -7.04
N CYS A 9 -1.00 14.65 -7.33
CA CYS A 9 -2.05 13.92 -6.65
C CYS A 9 -2.52 12.75 -7.51
N TRP A 10 -2.60 11.57 -6.91
CA TRP A 10 -2.88 10.31 -7.60
C TRP A 10 -4.04 9.57 -6.95
N ARG A 11 -5.09 9.27 -7.72
CA ARG A 11 -6.21 8.46 -7.23
C ARG A 11 -5.85 6.96 -7.28
N GLY A 12 -6.16 6.24 -6.20
CA GLY A 12 -5.98 4.79 -6.15
C GLY A 12 -6.89 4.02 -7.11
N GLY A 13 -6.66 2.71 -7.21
CA GLY A 13 -7.37 1.81 -8.10
C GLY A 13 -6.67 1.55 -9.44
N PRO A 14 -7.37 0.88 -10.38
CA PRO A 14 -6.85 0.56 -11.70
C PRO A 14 -6.40 1.80 -12.47
N THR A 15 -5.29 1.67 -13.19
CA THR A 15 -4.67 2.79 -13.92
C THR A 15 -4.73 2.54 -15.41
N LEU A 16 -5.50 3.36 -16.13
CA LEU A 16 -5.57 3.35 -17.58
C LEU A 16 -4.91 4.62 -18.13
N VAL A 17 -3.99 4.46 -19.07
CA VAL A 17 -3.26 5.58 -19.69
C VAL A 17 -3.19 5.42 -21.19
N ARG A 18 -3.05 6.54 -21.89
CA ARG A 18 -2.69 6.51 -23.31
C ARG A 18 -1.29 5.92 -23.48
N ARG A 19 -1.08 5.09 -24.50
CA ARG A 19 0.22 4.44 -24.80
C ARG A 19 1.40 5.42 -24.80
N ASN A 20 1.23 6.60 -25.40
CA ASN A 20 2.27 7.64 -25.47
C ASN A 20 2.50 8.42 -24.16
N ARG A 21 1.78 8.07 -23.08
CA ARG A 21 1.90 8.65 -21.74
C ARG A 21 2.15 7.58 -20.66
N ALA A 22 2.36 6.32 -21.06
CA ALA A 22 2.62 5.26 -20.12
C ALA A 22 3.99 5.43 -19.44
N PRO A 23 4.12 5.03 -18.16
CA PRO A 23 5.42 4.95 -17.52
C PRO A 23 6.25 3.83 -18.17
N LEU A 24 7.56 3.82 -17.87
CA LEU A 24 8.41 2.69 -18.20
C LEU A 24 7.92 1.44 -17.45
N GLY A 25 7.93 0.32 -18.16
CA GLY A 25 7.46 -0.96 -17.65
C GLY A 25 7.67 -2.06 -18.68
N ARG A 26 7.37 -3.30 -18.29
CA ARG A 26 7.43 -4.46 -19.18
C ARG A 26 6.04 -4.83 -19.65
N LEU A 27 5.88 -5.00 -20.96
CA LEU A 27 4.65 -5.55 -21.52
C LEU A 27 4.39 -6.95 -20.95
N LEU A 28 3.15 -7.26 -20.62
CA LEU A 28 2.74 -8.63 -20.31
C LEU A 28 2.90 -9.52 -21.54
N PRO A 29 3.36 -10.78 -21.39
CA PRO A 29 3.53 -11.68 -22.52
C PRO A 29 2.19 -12.26 -23.06
N TYR A 30 1.07 -11.84 -22.48
CA TYR A 30 -0.30 -12.20 -22.84
C TYR A 30 -1.22 -11.00 -22.54
N ARG A 31 -2.34 -10.88 -23.24
CA ARG A 31 -3.34 -9.83 -23.04
C ARG A 31 -4.33 -10.23 -21.95
N ARG A 32 -3.93 -9.92 -20.71
CA ARG A 32 -4.68 -10.24 -19.50
C ARG A 32 -6.10 -9.65 -19.53
N ALA A 33 -6.27 -8.42 -20.04
CA ALA A 33 -7.57 -7.75 -20.19
C ALA A 33 -8.47 -8.35 -21.28
N ALA A 34 -7.88 -9.03 -22.28
CA ALA A 34 -8.61 -9.72 -23.34
C ALA A 34 -8.95 -11.18 -22.98
N GLY A 35 -8.68 -11.61 -21.75
CA GLY A 35 -8.89 -12.99 -21.30
C GLY A 35 -7.87 -13.99 -21.81
N GLU A 36 -6.75 -13.53 -22.39
CA GLU A 36 -5.66 -14.44 -22.76
C GLU A 36 -5.03 -15.05 -21.50
N LEU A 37 -4.66 -16.32 -21.60
CA LEU A 37 -3.99 -17.06 -20.54
C LEU A 37 -2.47 -16.90 -20.66
N PRO A 38 -1.73 -16.88 -19.53
CA PRO A 38 -0.28 -17.04 -19.59
C PRO A 38 0.09 -18.41 -20.20
N PRO A 39 1.27 -18.53 -20.84
CA PRO A 39 1.76 -19.82 -21.30
C PRO A 39 1.86 -20.82 -20.13
N PRO A 40 1.37 -22.06 -20.28
CA PRO A 40 1.39 -23.05 -19.21
C PRO A 40 2.83 -23.41 -18.82
N LYS A 41 3.04 -23.72 -17.54
CA LYS A 41 4.35 -24.11 -16.99
C LYS A 41 4.21 -25.27 -16.02
N ALA A 42 5.20 -26.16 -16.01
CA ALA A 42 5.31 -27.25 -15.04
C ALA A 42 5.51 -26.79 -13.58
N ALA A 43 5.66 -25.47 -13.36
CA ALA A 43 5.82 -24.90 -12.03
C ALA A 43 4.54 -25.03 -11.18
N LEU A 44 3.34 -24.99 -11.79
CA LEU A 44 2.09 -25.22 -11.07
C LEU A 44 2.05 -26.63 -10.47
N ASP A 45 2.22 -27.66 -11.32
CA ASP A 45 2.16 -29.07 -10.92
C ASP A 45 3.13 -29.35 -9.77
N ALA A 46 4.34 -28.81 -9.87
CA ALA A 46 5.34 -29.04 -8.85
C ALA A 46 5.07 -28.28 -7.53
N VAL A 47 4.40 -27.13 -7.56
CA VAL A 47 3.91 -26.46 -6.34
C VAL A 47 2.70 -27.21 -5.77
N HIS A 48 1.84 -27.79 -6.60
CA HIS A 48 0.79 -28.69 -6.14
C HIS A 48 1.37 -29.91 -5.45
N GLU A 49 2.40 -30.54 -6.02
CA GLU A 49 3.04 -31.72 -5.45
C GLU A 49 3.82 -31.45 -4.16
N SER A 50 4.65 -30.40 -4.18
CA SER A 50 5.65 -30.14 -3.14
C SER A 50 5.20 -29.09 -2.12
N GLY A 51 4.08 -28.40 -2.35
CA GLY A 51 3.71 -27.22 -1.57
C GLY A 51 4.63 -26.02 -1.83
N TRP A 52 4.41 -24.95 -1.07
CA TRP A 52 5.17 -23.71 -1.19
C TRP A 52 5.43 -23.05 0.16
N GLN A 53 6.49 -22.25 0.21
CA GLN A 53 6.82 -21.40 1.33
C GLN A 53 7.26 -20.04 0.79
N LEU A 54 6.64 -18.98 1.28
CA LEU A 54 6.99 -17.60 1.04
C LEU A 54 7.82 -17.08 2.20
N ASP A 55 9.03 -16.60 1.90
CA ASP A 55 9.84 -15.78 2.79
C ASP A 55 9.51 -14.30 2.60
N LEU A 56 8.96 -13.68 3.64
CA LEU A 56 8.69 -12.24 3.74
C LEU A 56 9.86 -11.49 4.41
N GLY A 57 10.87 -12.22 4.90
CA GLY A 57 12.08 -11.72 5.55
C GLY A 57 11.86 -11.11 6.93
N ALA A 58 12.92 -10.55 7.51
CA ALA A 58 12.86 -9.74 8.74
C ALA A 58 12.56 -8.26 8.42
N ARG A 59 11.57 -8.02 7.57
CA ARG A 59 11.30 -6.70 6.97
C ARG A 59 10.35 -5.84 7.82
N GLY A 60 10.25 -4.56 7.45
CA GLY A 60 9.30 -3.64 8.07
C GLY A 60 7.84 -4.02 7.77
N LEU A 61 6.90 -3.49 8.58
CA LEU A 61 5.47 -3.76 8.43
C LEU A 61 4.96 -3.56 6.99
N GLY A 62 5.40 -2.50 6.30
CA GLY A 62 4.95 -2.21 4.95
C GLY A 62 5.29 -3.30 3.94
N ASP A 63 6.51 -3.82 3.97
CA ASP A 63 6.95 -4.89 3.06
C ASP A 63 6.17 -6.18 3.30
N VAL A 64 5.93 -6.52 4.58
CA VAL A 64 5.11 -7.69 4.96
C VAL A 64 3.70 -7.55 4.38
N LEU A 65 3.04 -6.40 4.60
CA LEU A 65 1.66 -6.17 4.15
C LEU A 65 1.52 -6.22 2.63
N LEU A 66 2.45 -5.59 1.89
CA LEU A 66 2.40 -5.60 0.42
C LEU A 66 2.78 -6.97 -0.15
N GLY A 67 3.67 -7.71 0.52
CA GLY A 67 4.06 -9.07 0.17
C GLY A 67 2.93 -10.10 0.34
N LEU A 68 1.89 -9.80 1.12
CA LEU A 68 0.73 -10.70 1.27
C LEU A 68 -0.02 -10.95 -0.05
N ALA A 69 0.09 -10.08 -1.05
CA ALA A 69 -0.45 -10.34 -2.37
C ALA A 69 0.24 -11.53 -3.07
N LEU A 70 1.52 -11.78 -2.77
CA LEU A 70 2.23 -12.97 -3.24
C LEU A 70 1.68 -14.23 -2.56
N ALA A 71 1.44 -14.17 -1.24
CA ALA A 71 0.80 -15.26 -0.51
C ALA A 71 -0.63 -15.53 -1.00
N GLN A 72 -1.41 -14.48 -1.29
CA GLN A 72 -2.74 -14.59 -1.90
C GLN A 72 -2.67 -15.29 -3.26
N ALA A 73 -1.73 -14.87 -4.13
CA ALA A 73 -1.54 -15.46 -5.45
C ALA A 73 -1.21 -16.96 -5.37
N LEU A 74 -0.29 -17.35 -4.48
CA LEU A 74 0.07 -18.74 -4.24
C LEU A 74 -1.11 -19.53 -3.67
N HIS A 75 -1.82 -18.97 -2.68
CA HIS A 75 -2.99 -19.62 -2.11
C HIS A 75 -4.09 -19.83 -3.16
N GLU A 76 -4.42 -18.83 -3.98
CA GLU A 76 -5.45 -18.99 -5.02
C GLU A 76 -5.09 -20.04 -6.06
N ALA A 77 -3.81 -20.15 -6.41
CA ALA A 77 -3.32 -21.18 -7.33
C ALA A 77 -3.40 -22.60 -6.76
N THR A 78 -3.49 -22.76 -5.44
CA THR A 78 -3.35 -24.07 -4.76
C THR A 78 -4.40 -24.35 -3.69
N ARG A 79 -5.44 -23.53 -3.55
CA ARG A 79 -6.41 -23.57 -2.44
C ARG A 79 -7.22 -24.87 -2.36
N ASP A 80 -7.38 -25.53 -3.48
CA ASP A 80 -8.00 -26.84 -3.64
C ASP A 80 -7.20 -27.94 -2.94
N ARG A 81 -5.87 -27.82 -2.91
CA ARG A 81 -4.98 -28.78 -2.24
C ARG A 81 -4.51 -28.32 -0.86
N TYR A 82 -4.32 -27.01 -0.69
CA TYR A 82 -3.81 -26.38 0.52
C TYR A 82 -4.75 -25.24 0.97
N PRO A 83 -5.90 -25.57 1.57
CA PRO A 83 -6.94 -24.59 1.88
C PRO A 83 -6.56 -23.63 3.02
N GLN A 84 -5.57 -23.98 3.85
CA GLN A 84 -5.22 -23.23 5.05
C GLN A 84 -3.69 -23.18 5.24
N PRO A 85 -2.97 -22.29 4.55
CA PRO A 85 -1.54 -22.09 4.78
C PRO A 85 -1.27 -21.59 6.21
N ALA A 86 -0.05 -21.80 6.69
CA ALA A 86 0.41 -21.36 8.00
C ALA A 86 1.30 -20.12 7.88
N TYR A 87 1.06 -19.12 8.73
CA TYR A 87 1.95 -18.01 8.98
C TYR A 87 2.76 -18.25 10.25
N VAL A 88 4.06 -17.97 10.18
CA VAL A 88 4.98 -17.99 11.32
C VAL A 88 5.74 -16.67 11.39
N GLY A 89 5.71 -15.99 12.52
CA GLY A 89 6.53 -14.78 12.73
C GLY A 89 5.98 -13.81 13.79
N PRO A 90 6.61 -12.64 13.96
CA PRO A 90 6.40 -11.79 15.15
C PRO A 90 5.09 -10.99 15.16
N ARG A 91 4.31 -11.02 14.08
CA ARG A 91 3.04 -10.29 13.92
C ARG A 91 1.80 -11.18 13.99
N ALA A 92 1.84 -12.25 14.78
CA ALA A 92 0.73 -13.21 14.88
C ALA A 92 -0.63 -12.54 15.12
N ASP A 93 -0.74 -11.65 16.11
CA ASP A 93 -2.02 -11.00 16.43
C ASP A 93 -2.61 -10.18 15.27
N LEU A 94 -1.74 -9.55 14.48
CA LEU A 94 -2.16 -8.83 13.27
C LEU A 94 -2.60 -9.80 12.17
N LEU A 95 -1.81 -10.85 11.92
CA LEU A 95 -2.11 -11.81 10.85
C LEU A 95 -3.34 -12.66 11.17
N ALA A 96 -3.69 -12.83 12.44
CA ALA A 96 -4.95 -13.44 12.86
C ALA A 96 -6.19 -12.63 12.43
N ARG A 97 -6.04 -11.33 12.12
CA ARG A 97 -7.10 -10.47 11.57
C ARG A 97 -7.16 -10.47 10.04
N CYS A 98 -6.21 -11.13 9.37
CA CYS A 98 -6.10 -11.15 7.92
C CYS A 98 -7.29 -11.89 7.28
N THR A 99 -7.73 -11.46 6.09
CA THR A 99 -8.76 -12.18 5.33
C THR A 99 -8.23 -13.43 4.62
N LEU A 100 -6.91 -13.55 4.44
CA LEU A 100 -6.28 -14.78 3.96
C LEU A 100 -6.46 -15.88 5.03
N PRO A 101 -6.92 -17.09 4.69
CA PRO A 101 -7.26 -18.13 5.66
C PRO A 101 -5.98 -18.77 6.24
N LEU A 102 -5.37 -18.10 7.20
CA LEU A 102 -4.10 -18.51 7.81
C LEU A 102 -4.31 -19.25 9.13
N THR A 103 -3.57 -20.34 9.34
CA THR A 103 -3.18 -20.76 10.69
C THR A 103 -2.03 -19.87 11.14
N VAL A 104 -2.05 -19.37 12.37
CA VAL A 104 -1.12 -18.33 12.81
C VAL A 104 -0.33 -18.79 14.02
N THR A 105 1.00 -18.73 13.90
CA THR A 105 1.94 -19.07 14.97
C THR A 105 2.86 -17.89 15.25
N SER A 106 2.92 -17.47 16.52
CA SER A 106 3.86 -16.45 16.96
C SER A 106 5.27 -17.03 17.04
N ALA A 107 6.22 -16.35 16.42
CA ALA A 107 7.64 -16.68 16.49
C ALA A 107 8.48 -15.42 16.38
N ASN A 108 9.66 -15.42 16.99
CA ASN A 108 10.64 -14.35 16.78
C ASN A 108 11.34 -14.52 15.43
N GLY A 109 11.83 -13.41 14.86
CA GLY A 109 12.66 -13.45 13.66
C GLY A 109 11.90 -13.12 12.37
N GLN A 110 12.12 -13.93 11.33
CA GLN A 110 11.59 -13.70 9.99
C GLN A 110 10.09 -14.02 9.90
N HIS A 111 9.44 -13.41 8.92
CA HIS A 111 8.06 -13.69 8.56
C HIS A 111 8.04 -14.76 7.45
N SER A 112 7.29 -15.83 7.65
CA SER A 112 7.03 -16.83 6.60
C SER A 112 5.55 -17.18 6.51
N ILE A 113 5.12 -17.51 5.28
CA ILE A 113 3.79 -18.08 5.01
C ILE A 113 3.98 -19.30 4.12
N GLY A 114 3.40 -20.44 4.43
CA GLY A 114 3.55 -21.60 3.57
C GLY A 114 2.56 -22.72 3.86
N THR A 115 2.61 -23.73 3.00
CA THR A 115 1.88 -24.99 3.20
C THR A 115 2.67 -25.88 4.14
N GLU A 116 1.98 -26.71 4.92
CA GLU A 116 2.64 -27.80 5.66
C GLU A 116 3.13 -28.86 4.67
N SER A 117 4.40 -28.77 4.27
CA SER A 117 5.06 -29.72 3.39
C SER A 117 6.51 -29.94 3.84
N PRO A 118 7.06 -31.16 3.73
CA PRO A 118 8.46 -31.43 4.10
C PRO A 118 9.49 -30.70 3.23
N THR A 119 9.17 -30.45 1.96
CA THR A 119 10.12 -29.85 1.00
C THR A 119 9.42 -28.82 0.11
N PRO A 120 8.94 -27.71 0.69
CA PRO A 120 8.19 -26.70 -0.04
C PRO A 120 9.08 -25.97 -1.04
N ARG A 121 8.49 -25.53 -2.15
CA ARG A 121 9.16 -24.59 -3.05
C ARG A 121 9.21 -23.21 -2.43
N THR A 122 10.39 -22.61 -2.37
CA THR A 122 10.59 -21.29 -1.77
C THR A 122 10.33 -20.17 -2.76
N PHE A 123 9.61 -19.15 -2.29
CA PHE A 123 9.40 -17.87 -2.96
C PHE A 123 9.87 -16.75 -2.04
N GLU A 124 10.38 -15.66 -2.60
CA GLU A 124 10.85 -14.51 -1.82
C GLU A 124 10.10 -13.24 -2.21
N ALA A 125 9.58 -12.51 -1.23
CA ALA A 125 9.00 -11.19 -1.46
C ALA A 125 10.10 -10.13 -1.52
N VAL A 126 10.69 -9.92 -2.71
CA VAL A 126 11.72 -8.89 -2.95
C VAL A 126 11.13 -7.73 -3.77
N PRO A 127 10.88 -6.55 -3.17
CA PRO A 127 10.22 -5.43 -3.85
C PRO A 127 10.94 -4.93 -5.09
N GLU A 128 12.25 -5.13 -5.17
CA GLU A 128 13.12 -4.68 -6.26
C GLU A 128 12.98 -5.49 -7.55
N ILE A 129 12.50 -6.75 -7.44
CA ILE A 129 12.50 -7.72 -8.54
C ILE A 129 11.35 -7.49 -9.54
N PRO A 130 10.07 -7.50 -9.12
CA PRO A 130 8.99 -7.53 -10.10
C PRO A 130 8.81 -6.12 -10.73
N PRO A 131 8.85 -6.01 -12.06
CA PRO A 131 8.75 -4.73 -12.75
C PRO A 131 7.29 -4.25 -12.81
N THR A 132 7.10 -2.96 -13.11
CA THR A 132 5.80 -2.47 -13.58
C THR A 132 5.38 -3.29 -14.79
N ARG A 133 4.16 -3.82 -14.79
CA ARG A 133 3.60 -4.53 -15.94
C ARG A 133 2.64 -3.64 -16.72
N LEU A 134 2.71 -3.72 -18.04
CA LEU A 134 1.83 -3.01 -18.97
C LEU A 134 0.96 -4.03 -19.69
N ASP A 135 -0.35 -3.84 -19.68
CA ASP A 135 -1.30 -4.67 -20.41
C ASP A 135 -1.99 -3.86 -21.52
N ILE A 136 -2.13 -4.45 -22.69
CA ILE A 136 -2.79 -3.81 -23.83
C ILE A 136 -4.29 -4.05 -23.70
N VAL A 137 -5.03 -2.97 -23.39
CA VAL A 137 -6.49 -2.99 -23.33
C VAL A 137 -7.08 -2.75 -24.72
N ASP A 138 -6.57 -1.75 -25.43
CA ASP A 138 -6.95 -1.45 -26.81
C ASP A 138 -5.78 -0.86 -27.62
N ALA A 139 -6.04 -0.39 -28.85
CA ALA A 139 -5.04 0.16 -29.76
C ALA A 139 -4.26 1.38 -29.22
N ASN A 140 -4.80 2.14 -28.27
CA ASN A 140 -4.23 3.37 -27.73
C ASN A 140 -4.17 3.44 -26.21
N VAL A 141 -4.75 2.48 -25.50
CA VAL A 141 -4.85 2.44 -24.03
C VAL A 141 -4.06 1.26 -23.46
N LEU A 142 -3.30 1.53 -22.41
CA LEU A 142 -2.64 0.53 -21.58
C LEU A 142 -3.22 0.55 -20.17
N GLN A 143 -3.40 -0.64 -19.59
CA GLN A 143 -3.50 -0.77 -18.15
C GLN A 143 -2.10 -0.88 -17.56
N VAL A 144 -1.85 -0.07 -16.52
CA VAL A 144 -0.56 -0.02 -15.82
C VAL A 144 -0.70 -0.72 -14.48
N HIS A 145 -0.01 -1.83 -14.31
CA HIS A 145 0.10 -2.56 -13.04
C HIS A 145 1.38 -2.11 -12.31
N ALA A 146 1.35 -0.90 -11.77
CA ALA A 146 2.49 -0.30 -11.08
C ALA A 146 2.56 -0.67 -9.59
N THR A 147 1.45 -1.02 -8.95
CA THR A 147 1.41 -1.28 -7.50
C THR A 147 2.14 -2.55 -7.15
N LEU A 148 3.02 -2.53 -6.14
CA LEU A 148 3.83 -3.68 -5.76
C LEU A 148 3.01 -4.97 -5.52
N PRO A 149 1.83 -4.94 -4.85
CA PRO A 149 0.95 -6.10 -4.74
C PRO A 149 0.61 -6.75 -6.08
N MET A 150 0.16 -5.95 -7.04
CA MET A 150 -0.22 -6.44 -8.36
C MET A 150 0.98 -6.92 -9.18
N ARG A 151 2.17 -6.35 -8.95
CA ARG A 151 3.41 -6.86 -9.57
C ARG A 151 3.76 -8.25 -9.05
N TYR A 152 3.70 -8.49 -7.75
CA TYR A 152 3.90 -9.83 -7.17
C TYR A 152 2.88 -10.82 -7.72
N TYR A 153 1.61 -10.42 -7.74
CA TYR A 153 0.53 -11.26 -8.20
C TYR A 153 0.72 -11.71 -9.66
N LEU A 154 1.06 -10.78 -10.56
CA LEU A 154 1.32 -11.08 -11.96
C LEU A 154 2.63 -11.86 -12.18
N ASP A 155 3.60 -11.71 -11.28
CA ASP A 155 4.83 -12.50 -11.33
C ASP A 155 4.57 -13.97 -10.99
N ILE A 156 3.69 -14.24 -10.01
CA ILE A 156 3.21 -15.60 -9.72
C ILE A 156 2.34 -16.14 -10.86
N GLU A 157 1.43 -15.34 -11.43
CA GLU A 157 0.63 -15.70 -12.63
C GLU A 157 1.55 -16.22 -13.76
N GLN A 158 2.64 -15.48 -14.03
CA GLN A 158 3.64 -15.85 -15.03
C GLN A 158 4.55 -17.00 -14.62
N THR A 159 4.89 -17.12 -13.34
CA THR A 159 5.79 -18.16 -12.83
C THR A 159 5.12 -19.52 -12.85
N LEU A 160 3.85 -19.57 -12.45
CA LEU A 160 3.05 -20.80 -12.43
C LEU A 160 2.43 -21.12 -13.80
N GLY A 161 2.28 -20.12 -14.68
CA GLY A 161 1.66 -20.32 -15.98
C GLY A 161 0.15 -20.55 -15.88
N VAL A 162 -0.51 -19.91 -14.92
CA VAL A 162 -1.96 -20.00 -14.69
C VAL A 162 -2.55 -18.61 -14.58
N ARG A 163 -3.80 -18.45 -15.00
CA ARG A 163 -4.54 -17.22 -14.76
C ARG A 163 -5.11 -17.18 -13.35
N LEU A 164 -4.72 -16.20 -12.57
CA LEU A 164 -5.25 -15.94 -11.24
C LEU A 164 -6.47 -14.97 -11.29
N PRO A 165 -7.41 -15.06 -10.33
CA PRO A 165 -8.73 -14.41 -10.43
C PRO A 165 -8.74 -12.89 -10.26
N ALA A 166 -7.80 -12.28 -9.54
CA ALA A 166 -7.85 -10.86 -9.21
C ALA A 166 -7.34 -9.99 -10.37
N ASP A 167 -8.19 -9.08 -10.88
CA ASP A 167 -7.83 -8.12 -11.92
C ASP A 167 -7.18 -6.83 -11.37
N SER A 168 -7.40 -6.56 -10.09
CA SER A 168 -6.81 -5.44 -9.34
C SER A 168 -6.89 -5.69 -7.83
N ASP A 169 -6.07 -4.97 -7.05
CA ASP A 169 -6.11 -4.96 -5.58
C ASP A 169 -6.08 -6.35 -4.90
N PRO A 170 -5.02 -7.15 -5.14
CA PRO A 170 -4.94 -8.55 -4.70
C PRO A 170 -4.51 -8.69 -3.23
N CYS A 171 -4.23 -7.60 -2.52
CA CYS A 171 -3.84 -7.68 -1.12
C CYS A 171 -5.02 -8.18 -0.26
N PRO A 172 -4.79 -9.13 0.67
CA PRO A 172 -5.73 -9.42 1.74
C PRO A 172 -6.04 -8.18 2.59
N ARG A 173 -7.21 -8.18 3.26
CA ARG A 173 -7.63 -7.12 4.19
C ARG A 173 -7.41 -7.53 5.64
N PHE A 174 -7.55 -6.58 6.54
CA PHE A 174 -7.48 -6.78 7.99
C PHE A 174 -8.80 -6.37 8.63
N ARG A 175 -9.51 -7.35 9.20
CA ARG A 175 -10.83 -7.15 9.77
C ARG A 175 -10.72 -6.43 11.12
N ALA A 176 -11.37 -5.28 11.23
CA ALA A 176 -11.59 -4.63 12.51
C ALA A 176 -12.63 -5.41 13.33
N THR A 177 -12.51 -5.33 14.65
CA THR A 177 -13.44 -5.98 15.60
C THR A 177 -14.69 -5.16 15.83
N GLU A 178 -14.52 -3.86 16.04
CA GLU A 178 -15.57 -2.87 16.13
C GLU A 178 -15.01 -1.60 15.49
N PRO A 179 -15.61 -1.07 14.42
CA PRO A 179 -16.42 0.12 14.68
C PRO A 179 -17.46 0.49 13.60
N THR A 180 -18.39 1.35 14.03
CA THR A 180 -19.10 2.27 13.14
C THR A 180 -18.17 3.45 12.83
N PRO A 181 -17.99 3.88 11.57
CA PRO A 181 -17.18 5.05 11.25
C PRO A 181 -17.71 6.28 11.99
N THR A 182 -16.80 7.08 12.56
CA THR A 182 -17.16 8.36 13.15
C THR A 182 -17.10 9.45 12.08
N PRO A 183 -18.20 10.16 11.79
CA PRO A 183 -18.21 11.21 10.78
C PRO A 183 -17.13 12.26 11.03
N TYR A 184 -16.46 12.70 9.96
CA TYR A 184 -15.38 13.71 9.98
C TYR A 184 -14.19 13.36 10.89
N HIS A 185 -14.00 12.07 11.18
CA HIS A 185 -12.83 11.60 11.91
C HIS A 185 -11.65 11.39 10.95
N VAL A 186 -10.56 12.10 11.21
CA VAL A 186 -9.31 12.08 10.44
C VAL A 186 -8.18 11.58 11.32
N LEU A 187 -7.46 10.56 10.87
CA LEU A 187 -6.23 10.10 11.52
C LEU A 187 -5.01 10.46 10.69
N PHE A 188 -3.99 10.99 11.37
CA PHE A 188 -2.68 11.27 10.81
C PHE A 188 -1.68 10.19 11.21
N VAL A 189 -0.87 9.71 10.27
CA VAL A 189 0.19 8.72 10.54
C VAL A 189 1.56 9.37 10.32
N SER A 190 2.20 9.76 11.42
CA SER A 190 3.52 10.40 11.39
C SER A 190 4.69 9.42 11.47
N THR A 191 4.44 8.17 11.85
CA THR A 191 5.52 7.17 12.03
C THR A 191 6.20 6.86 10.69
N THR A 192 7.52 6.77 10.70
CA THR A 192 8.29 6.34 9.53
C THR A 192 9.65 5.78 9.96
N SER A 193 10.17 4.82 9.20
CA SER A 193 11.50 4.25 9.43
C SER A 193 12.64 5.20 9.05
N ARG A 194 12.36 6.33 8.40
CA ARG A 194 13.37 7.33 7.97
C ARG A 194 12.88 8.76 8.24
N PRO A 195 12.76 9.19 9.51
CA PRO A 195 12.14 10.47 9.87
C PRO A 195 12.81 11.68 9.21
N LYS A 196 14.14 11.69 9.07
CA LYS A 196 14.87 12.78 8.40
C LYS A 196 14.57 12.94 6.90
N ARG A 197 13.96 11.94 6.24
CA ARG A 197 13.77 11.92 4.78
C ARG A 197 12.33 11.65 4.31
N LYS A 198 11.49 11.08 5.16
CA LYS A 198 10.13 10.65 4.82
C LYS A 198 9.05 11.30 5.65
N ASP A 199 9.41 12.05 6.69
CA ASP A 199 8.42 12.61 7.59
C ASP A 199 7.90 13.94 7.07
N TYR A 200 6.58 14.03 6.92
CA TYR A 200 5.91 15.30 6.63
C TYR A 200 6.00 16.28 7.80
N GLY A 201 6.16 15.81 9.04
CA GLY A 201 6.27 16.64 10.23
C GLY A 201 4.92 16.94 10.87
N ILE A 202 4.90 16.97 12.21
CA ILE A 202 3.65 17.09 12.97
C ILE A 202 3.00 18.46 12.77
N GLU A 203 3.81 19.53 12.67
CA GLU A 203 3.32 20.88 12.41
C GLU A 203 2.56 20.98 11.08
N ASN A 204 3.01 20.22 10.08
CA ASN A 204 2.37 20.20 8.76
C ASN A 204 1.08 19.37 8.77
N PHE A 205 0.99 18.27 9.54
CA PHE A 205 -0.28 17.58 9.76
C PHE A 205 -1.31 18.49 10.45
N ALA A 206 -0.88 19.29 11.43
CA ALA A 206 -1.74 20.29 12.05
C ALA A 206 -2.22 21.36 11.05
N ALA A 207 -1.39 21.72 10.07
CA ALA A 207 -1.80 22.62 8.98
C ALA A 207 -2.88 22.00 8.10
N ILE A 208 -2.81 20.70 7.79
CA ILE A 208 -3.88 19.99 7.05
C ILE A 208 -5.20 20.06 7.84
N ALA A 209 -5.17 19.78 9.14
CA ALA A 209 -6.35 19.85 10.00
C ALA A 209 -6.99 21.25 9.96
N ARG A 210 -6.18 22.31 10.07
CA ARG A 210 -6.66 23.70 9.94
C ARG A 210 -7.31 23.97 8.57
N CYS A 211 -6.73 23.49 7.47
CA CYS A 211 -7.31 23.64 6.14
C CYS A 211 -8.66 22.91 6.01
N LEU A 212 -8.78 21.70 6.57
CA LEU A 212 -10.04 20.93 6.58
C LEU A 212 -11.13 21.65 7.38
N THR A 213 -10.81 22.08 8.60
CA THR A 213 -11.73 22.84 9.46
C THR A 213 -12.17 24.15 8.83
N ALA A 214 -11.24 24.89 8.21
CA ALA A 214 -11.57 26.15 7.54
C ALA A 214 -12.53 25.97 6.35
N HIS A 215 -12.46 24.83 5.64
CA HIS A 215 -13.34 24.56 4.51
C HIS A 215 -14.77 24.16 4.94
N ARG A 216 -14.92 23.45 6.07
CA ARG A 216 -16.22 23.13 6.68
C ARG A 216 -16.21 23.45 8.17
N PRO A 217 -16.43 24.72 8.56
CA PRO A 217 -16.35 25.14 9.97
C PRO A 217 -17.38 24.46 10.89
N ASP A 218 -18.56 24.12 10.35
CA ASP A 218 -19.67 23.57 11.11
C ASP A 218 -19.64 22.04 11.23
N ALA A 219 -18.68 21.37 10.60
CA ALA A 219 -18.56 19.92 10.69
C ALA A 219 -17.96 19.48 12.04
N PRO A 220 -18.40 18.35 12.62
CA PRO A 220 -17.93 17.86 13.91
C PRO A 220 -16.57 17.17 13.80
N TRP A 221 -15.54 17.91 13.37
CA TRP A 221 -14.22 17.37 13.13
C TRP A 221 -13.61 16.70 14.35
N ARG A 222 -13.06 15.50 14.15
CA ARG A 222 -12.20 14.82 15.12
C ARG A 222 -10.88 14.52 14.45
N PHE A 223 -9.79 14.87 15.11
CA PHE A 223 -8.44 14.64 14.58
C PHE A 223 -7.65 13.79 15.57
N GLY A 224 -6.98 12.77 15.05
CA GLY A 224 -6.03 11.96 15.79
C GLY A 224 -4.67 11.90 15.09
N LEU A 225 -3.60 11.67 15.84
CA LEU A 225 -2.24 11.53 15.35
C LEU A 225 -1.60 10.28 15.95
N ILE A 226 -1.26 9.32 15.10
CA ILE A 226 -0.45 8.17 15.48
C ILE A 226 1.02 8.58 15.39
N ALA A 227 1.69 8.56 16.53
CA ALA A 227 3.08 8.95 16.69
C ALA A 227 3.95 7.81 17.24
N ALA A 228 5.25 7.90 17.01
CA ALA A 228 6.20 6.97 17.59
C ALA A 228 6.24 7.16 19.13
N PRO A 229 6.51 6.10 19.91
CA PRO A 229 6.46 6.15 21.38
C PRO A 229 7.43 7.19 21.98
N ASP A 230 8.56 7.41 21.32
CA ASP A 230 9.67 8.26 21.75
C ASP A 230 9.53 9.73 21.30
N ARG A 231 8.50 10.05 20.52
CA ARG A 231 8.31 11.40 19.99
C ARG A 231 7.50 12.23 20.98
N ALA A 232 8.13 13.29 21.50
CA ALA A 232 7.47 14.25 22.38
C ALA A 232 6.21 14.81 21.70
N ALA A 233 5.09 14.82 22.43
CA ALA A 233 3.87 15.45 21.97
C ALA A 233 4.14 16.94 21.74
N PRO A 234 3.87 17.50 20.54
CA PRO A 234 4.10 18.91 20.31
C PRO A 234 3.20 19.74 21.23
N PRO A 235 3.73 20.81 21.86
CA PRO A 235 3.05 21.52 22.95
C PRO A 235 1.82 22.36 22.54
N SER A 236 1.37 22.34 21.27
CA SER A 236 0.24 23.16 20.83
C SER A 236 -0.53 22.61 19.62
N VAL A 237 -0.70 21.30 19.51
CA VAL A 237 -1.69 20.74 18.57
C VAL A 237 -3.08 20.69 19.25
N ALA A 238 -3.50 21.81 19.84
CA ALA A 238 -4.82 21.92 20.47
C ALA A 238 -5.87 21.50 19.43
N GLN A 239 -6.61 20.42 19.71
CA GLN A 239 -7.62 19.74 18.85
C GLN A 239 -7.16 18.48 18.09
N ILE A 240 -5.91 18.02 18.19
CA ILE A 240 -5.51 16.68 17.70
C ILE A 240 -5.15 15.77 18.87
N GLU A 241 -5.87 14.66 19.02
CA GLU A 241 -5.58 13.61 19.99
C GLU A 241 -4.34 12.81 19.55
N VAL A 242 -3.37 12.59 20.44
CA VAL A 242 -2.12 11.89 20.08
C VAL A 242 -2.11 10.47 20.65
N PHE A 243 -1.99 9.48 19.78
CA PHE A 243 -1.85 8.07 20.12
C PHE A 243 -0.38 7.66 20.01
N HIS A 244 0.25 7.42 21.17
CA HIS A 244 1.67 7.06 21.24
C HIS A 244 1.85 5.55 21.13
N GLY A 245 2.49 5.11 20.04
CA GLY A 245 2.93 3.73 19.89
C GLY A 245 1.86 2.63 19.94
N PRO A 246 0.64 2.79 19.40
CA PRO A 246 -0.29 1.67 19.30
C PRO A 246 0.35 0.53 18.50
N THR A 247 0.08 -0.70 18.92
CA THR A 247 0.44 -1.90 18.17
C THR A 247 -0.24 -1.89 16.80
N ALA A 248 0.31 -2.67 15.86
CA ALA A 248 -0.29 -2.75 14.53
C ALA A 248 -1.73 -3.32 14.57
N VAL A 249 -2.03 -4.23 15.50
CA VAL A 249 -3.40 -4.78 15.63
C VAL A 249 -4.36 -3.73 16.18
N GLU A 250 -3.98 -2.95 17.20
CA GLU A 250 -4.79 -1.83 17.71
C GLU A 250 -5.01 -0.74 16.65
N CYS A 251 -4.02 -0.52 15.77
CA CYS A 251 -4.18 0.39 14.65
C CYS A 251 -5.29 -0.03 13.69
N VAL A 252 -5.58 -1.32 13.52
CA VAL A 252 -6.67 -1.79 12.65
C VAL A 252 -8.02 -1.22 13.14
N ASP A 253 -8.29 -1.33 14.43
CA ASP A 253 -9.52 -0.83 15.03
C ASP A 253 -9.55 0.71 15.03
N LEU A 254 -8.43 1.38 15.34
CA LEU A 254 -8.32 2.83 15.23
C LEU A 254 -8.63 3.33 13.82
N PHE A 255 -7.99 2.76 12.78
CA PHE A 255 -8.23 3.14 11.39
C PHE A 255 -9.67 2.92 10.95
N ALA A 256 -10.31 1.87 11.45
CA ALA A 256 -11.68 1.58 11.10
C ALA A 256 -12.65 2.66 11.60
N THR A 257 -12.32 3.39 12.68
CA THR A 257 -13.15 4.52 13.16
C THR A 257 -13.08 5.77 12.28
N ALA A 258 -12.05 5.91 11.43
CA ALA A 258 -11.80 7.12 10.65
C ALA A 258 -12.49 7.07 9.29
N GLU A 259 -12.94 8.22 8.78
CA GLU A 259 -13.34 8.36 7.36
C GLU A 259 -12.11 8.59 6.46
N LEU A 260 -11.11 9.28 7.00
CA LEU A 260 -9.88 9.65 6.30
C LEU A 260 -8.65 9.31 7.13
N VAL A 261 -7.65 8.73 6.47
CA VAL A 261 -6.29 8.60 7.00
C VAL A 261 -5.32 9.32 6.07
N VAL A 262 -4.46 10.19 6.61
CA VAL A 262 -3.37 10.82 5.85
C VAL A 262 -2.05 10.47 6.52
N GLY A 263 -1.12 9.87 5.78
CA GLY A 263 0.07 9.29 6.39
C GLY A 263 1.31 9.34 5.55
N ASN A 264 2.48 9.36 6.20
CA ASN A 264 3.77 9.17 5.54
C ASN A 264 3.83 7.81 4.81
N ASP A 265 4.78 7.65 3.88
CA ASP A 265 5.11 6.35 3.27
C ASP A 265 5.69 5.35 4.31
N THR A 266 4.77 4.65 4.98
CA THR A 266 5.02 3.70 6.09
C THR A 266 4.03 2.54 6.07
N GLY A 267 4.38 1.45 6.76
CA GLY A 267 3.52 0.27 6.89
C GLY A 267 2.17 0.53 7.55
N LEU A 268 2.08 1.49 8.48
CA LEU A 268 0.80 1.85 9.09
C LEU A 268 -0.17 2.52 8.11
N THR A 269 0.34 3.31 7.16
CA THR A 269 -0.49 3.90 6.10
C THR A 269 -1.00 2.82 5.14
N HIS A 270 -0.17 1.82 4.84
CA HIS A 270 -0.63 0.65 4.07
C HIS A 270 -1.68 -0.15 4.87
N LEU A 271 -1.47 -0.34 6.17
CA LEU A 271 -2.42 -1.04 7.03
C LEU A 271 -3.77 -0.34 7.05
N ALA A 272 -3.80 0.98 7.20
CA ALA A 272 -5.04 1.76 7.11
C ALA A 272 -5.82 1.49 5.82
N ALA A 273 -5.12 1.43 4.69
CA ALA A 273 -5.74 1.16 3.39
C ALA A 273 -6.24 -0.29 3.24
N LEU A 274 -5.66 -1.22 3.99
CA LEU A 274 -6.07 -2.63 4.04
C LEU A 274 -7.06 -2.94 5.16
N THR A 275 -7.33 -1.99 6.05
CA THR A 275 -8.36 -2.13 7.08
C THR A 275 -9.74 -2.29 6.44
N GLU A 276 -10.48 -3.27 6.93
CA GLU A 276 -11.84 -3.58 6.51
C GLU A 276 -12.77 -3.53 7.73
N ARG A 277 -13.84 -2.76 7.59
CA ARG A 277 -14.94 -2.67 8.55
C ARG A 277 -15.91 -3.85 8.37
N PRO A 278 -16.76 -4.16 9.36
CA PRO A 278 -17.74 -5.25 9.25
C PRO A 278 -18.69 -5.15 8.04
N ASP A 279 -18.96 -3.95 7.53
CA ASP A 279 -19.77 -3.71 6.33
C ASP A 279 -18.99 -3.84 5.00
N GLY A 280 -17.72 -4.27 5.05
CA GLY A 280 -16.82 -4.38 3.89
C GLY A 280 -16.17 -3.05 3.46
N THR A 281 -16.53 -1.94 4.09
CA THR A 281 -15.93 -0.63 3.79
C THR A 281 -14.61 -0.44 4.53
N GLY A 282 -13.98 0.72 4.36
CA GLY A 282 -12.73 1.09 5.03
C GLY A 282 -12.49 2.60 4.91
N PRO A 283 -11.46 3.15 5.57
CA PRO A 283 -11.15 4.56 5.43
C PRO A 283 -10.64 4.86 4.02
N THR A 284 -10.88 6.09 3.56
CA THR A 284 -10.10 6.66 2.46
C THR A 284 -8.70 6.99 3.00
N VAL A 285 -7.67 6.65 2.24
CA VAL A 285 -6.27 6.81 2.67
C VAL A 285 -5.50 7.63 1.65
N VAL A 286 -4.76 8.64 2.12
CA VAL A 286 -3.83 9.43 1.31
C VAL A 286 -2.41 9.23 1.85
N GLY A 287 -1.61 8.46 1.12
CA GLY A 287 -0.19 8.30 1.40
C GLY A 287 0.63 9.49 0.88
N LEU A 288 1.65 9.89 1.64
CA LEU A 288 2.53 11.01 1.34
C LEU A 288 3.93 10.49 0.95
N TYR A 289 4.34 10.74 -0.30
CA TYR A 289 5.51 10.13 -0.91
C TYR A 289 6.56 11.17 -1.32
N GLY A 290 7.67 11.21 -0.57
CA GLY A 290 8.78 12.13 -0.86
C GLY A 290 9.81 11.58 -1.85
N ARG A 291 10.13 10.29 -1.75
CA ARG A 291 11.27 9.72 -2.50
C ARG A 291 11.01 8.41 -3.23
N HIS A 292 10.07 7.61 -2.76
CA HIS A 292 9.77 6.33 -3.40
C HIS A 292 8.69 6.52 -4.45
N ALA A 293 8.67 5.64 -5.45
CA ALA A 293 7.63 5.63 -6.47
C ALA A 293 6.22 5.47 -5.85
N HIS A 294 5.42 6.53 -5.84
CA HIS A 294 4.11 6.55 -5.19
C HIS A 294 3.12 5.57 -5.82
N THR A 295 3.25 5.24 -7.10
CA THR A 295 2.40 4.22 -7.76
C THR A 295 2.83 2.79 -7.43
N LYS A 296 4.07 2.59 -6.95
CA LYS A 296 4.58 1.28 -6.53
C LYS A 296 4.24 0.96 -5.09
N TRP A 297 4.48 1.90 -4.18
CA TRP A 297 4.38 1.69 -2.74
C TRP A 297 2.98 2.02 -2.19
N ILE A 298 1.95 1.54 -2.90
CA ILE A 298 0.54 1.58 -2.50
C ILE A 298 -0.05 0.17 -2.58
N THR A 299 -1.21 -0.02 -1.96
CA THR A 299 -1.86 -1.34 -1.86
C THR A 299 -2.57 -1.76 -3.15
N GLY A 300 -2.85 -0.82 -4.05
CA GLY A 300 -3.69 -1.06 -5.23
C GLY A 300 -5.17 -0.84 -5.00
N SER A 301 -5.58 -0.63 -3.75
CA SER A 301 -6.96 -0.32 -3.40
C SER A 301 -7.43 1.00 -4.00
N THR A 302 -8.71 1.04 -4.39
CA THR A 302 -9.41 2.27 -4.79
C THR A 302 -9.48 3.30 -3.66
N ARG A 303 -9.31 2.86 -2.41
CA ARG A 303 -9.26 3.71 -1.21
C ARG A 303 -7.86 4.25 -0.91
N HIS A 304 -6.81 3.78 -1.60
CA HIS A 304 -5.42 4.18 -1.31
C HIS A 304 -4.90 5.14 -2.38
N HIS A 305 -5.01 6.42 -2.09
CA HIS A 305 -4.55 7.52 -2.92
C HIS A 305 -3.14 7.95 -2.50
N ALA A 306 -2.50 8.78 -3.33
CA ALA A 306 -1.18 9.30 -3.03
C ALA A 306 -1.06 10.80 -3.34
N VAL A 307 -0.27 11.50 -2.54
CA VAL A 307 0.32 12.79 -2.90
C VAL A 307 1.83 12.60 -2.93
N ALA A 308 2.45 13.00 -4.03
CA ALA A 308 3.83 12.71 -4.33
C ALA A 308 4.58 14.00 -4.67
N THR A 309 5.81 14.09 -4.22
CA THR A 309 6.74 15.12 -4.70
C THR A 309 7.10 14.87 -6.19
N PRO A 310 7.58 15.89 -6.90
CA PRO A 310 8.23 15.75 -8.21
C PRO A 310 9.18 14.55 -8.33
N PHE A 311 10.08 14.38 -7.37
CA PHE A 311 11.07 13.30 -7.40
C PHE A 311 10.42 11.92 -7.26
N SER A 312 9.43 11.76 -6.38
CA SER A 312 8.63 10.53 -6.28
C SER A 312 7.90 10.20 -7.59
N GLN A 313 7.43 11.21 -8.31
CA GLN A 313 6.81 11.02 -9.62
C GLN A 313 7.81 10.53 -10.68
N LEU A 314 9.03 11.10 -10.71
CA LEU A 314 10.10 10.62 -11.59
C LEU A 314 10.42 9.14 -11.32
N MET A 315 10.53 8.75 -10.05
CA MET A 315 10.75 7.34 -9.68
C MET A 315 9.61 6.44 -10.18
N SER A 316 8.37 6.93 -10.14
CA SER A 316 7.19 6.20 -10.62
C SER A 316 7.17 6.05 -12.13
N ILE A 317 7.53 7.10 -12.87
CA ILE A 317 7.58 7.08 -14.34
C ILE A 317 8.71 6.18 -14.83
N ALA A 318 9.86 6.18 -14.14
CA ALA A 318 11.04 5.43 -14.56
C ALA A 318 11.06 3.98 -14.06
N ASP A 319 10.06 3.55 -13.28
CA ASP A 319 10.09 2.30 -12.50
C ASP A 319 11.38 2.12 -11.67
N ALA A 320 11.85 3.25 -11.13
CA ALA A 320 13.10 3.37 -10.41
C ALA A 320 12.91 3.24 -8.90
N CYS A 321 13.97 2.84 -8.20
CA CYS A 321 14.03 2.78 -6.75
C CYS A 321 15.32 3.47 -6.29
N PRO A 322 15.24 4.54 -5.48
CA PRO A 322 16.42 5.28 -5.04
C PRO A 322 17.48 4.42 -4.37
N VAL A 323 17.07 3.39 -3.63
CA VAL A 323 17.98 2.48 -2.92
C VAL A 323 18.62 1.48 -3.87
N ARG A 324 17.82 0.81 -4.72
CA ARG A 324 18.29 -0.19 -5.70
C ARG A 324 19.22 0.44 -6.74
N ASP A 325 18.84 1.61 -7.24
CA ASP A 325 19.47 2.27 -8.38
C ASP A 325 20.51 3.33 -7.95
N GLY A 326 20.69 3.54 -6.64
CA GLY A 326 21.74 4.41 -6.10
C GLY A 326 21.51 5.91 -6.31
N TYR A 327 20.25 6.37 -6.41
CA TYR A 327 19.95 7.79 -6.54
C TYR A 327 20.07 8.53 -5.20
N ASP A 328 20.90 9.57 -5.17
CA ASP A 328 20.93 10.53 -4.07
C ASP A 328 19.85 11.60 -4.25
N ASP A 329 18.73 11.43 -3.55
CA ASP A 329 17.59 12.36 -3.59
C ASP A 329 17.92 13.78 -3.11
N THR A 330 19.06 14.02 -2.44
CA THR A 330 19.46 15.38 -2.02
C THR A 330 19.78 16.30 -3.20
N VAL A 331 20.19 15.75 -4.34
CA VAL A 331 20.45 16.50 -5.58
C VAL A 331 19.17 17.18 -6.11
N TRP A 332 17.99 16.67 -5.73
CA TRP A 332 16.69 17.22 -6.12
C TRP A 332 16.13 18.27 -5.14
N SER A 333 16.87 18.61 -4.07
CA SER A 333 16.50 19.69 -3.13
C SER A 333 15.04 19.58 -2.64
N THR A 334 14.26 20.67 -2.69
CA THR A 334 12.84 20.71 -2.30
C THR A 334 11.94 19.78 -3.12
N ALA A 335 12.38 19.36 -4.31
CA ALA A 335 11.61 18.48 -5.18
C ALA A 335 11.55 17.02 -4.68
N SER A 336 12.38 16.66 -3.69
CA SER A 336 12.32 15.38 -2.96
C SER A 336 11.87 15.53 -1.49
N ASP A 337 11.80 16.77 -0.98
CA ASP A 337 11.39 17.06 0.38
C ASP A 337 9.86 17.06 0.51
N LEU A 338 9.33 16.08 1.25
CA LEU A 338 7.89 15.96 1.47
C LEU A 338 7.29 17.18 2.18
N ARG A 339 8.08 17.88 3.01
CA ARG A 339 7.65 19.07 3.75
C ARG A 339 7.40 20.27 2.83
N ALA A 340 7.92 20.23 1.60
CA ALA A 340 7.66 21.26 0.59
C ALA A 340 6.26 21.11 -0.05
N VAL A 341 5.57 19.99 0.18
CA VAL A 341 4.20 19.79 -0.33
C VAL A 341 3.21 20.62 0.51
N PRO A 342 2.43 21.54 -0.11
CA PRO A 342 1.51 22.39 0.64
C PRO A 342 0.40 21.60 1.34
N ALA A 343 0.14 21.92 2.62
CA ALA A 343 -0.92 21.29 3.40
C ALA A 343 -2.31 21.49 2.78
N GLU A 344 -2.55 22.67 2.18
CA GLU A 344 -3.81 22.98 1.49
C GLU A 344 -4.03 22.04 0.28
N LEU A 345 -2.97 21.72 -0.47
CA LEU A 345 -3.06 20.79 -1.59
C LEU A 345 -3.49 19.40 -1.12
N ILE A 346 -2.87 18.92 -0.03
CA ILE A 346 -3.18 17.61 0.58
C ILE A 346 -4.61 17.61 1.12
N ALA A 347 -5.00 18.62 1.90
CA ALA A 347 -6.35 18.75 2.46
C ALA A 347 -7.40 18.75 1.35
N ARG A 348 -7.14 19.47 0.24
CA ARG A 348 -8.03 19.51 -0.92
C ARG A 348 -8.19 18.20 -1.62
N PHE A 349 -7.07 17.57 -1.91
CA PHE A 349 -7.11 16.28 -2.56
C PHE A 349 -7.81 15.23 -1.67
N ALA A 350 -7.49 15.20 -0.37
CA ALA A 350 -8.12 14.32 0.59
C ALA A 350 -9.63 14.55 0.70
N GLY A 351 -10.09 15.80 0.84
CA GLY A 351 -11.50 16.16 0.87
C GLY A 351 -12.27 15.70 -0.37
N ARG A 352 -11.67 15.82 -1.56
CA ARG A 352 -12.23 15.30 -2.82
C ARG A 352 -12.20 13.77 -2.96
N CYS A 353 -11.29 13.10 -2.27
CA CYS A 353 -11.23 11.63 -2.24
C CYS A 353 -12.31 11.04 -1.33
N VAL A 354 -12.61 11.71 -0.21
CA VAL A 354 -13.68 11.31 0.70
C VAL A 354 -15.07 11.74 0.20
N GLY A 355 -15.15 12.78 -0.63
CA GLY A 355 -16.41 13.35 -1.11
C GLY A 355 -16.94 14.49 -0.24
N TRP A 356 -16.11 15.05 0.63
CA TRP A 356 -16.44 16.27 1.36
C TRP A 356 -16.37 17.51 0.46
N TRP A 357 -15.58 17.49 -0.61
CA TRP A 357 -15.39 18.66 -1.48
C TRP A 357 -15.78 18.29 -2.91
N ASP A 358 -16.35 19.24 -3.63
CA ASP A 358 -16.69 19.04 -5.05
C ASP A 358 -15.43 18.79 -5.89
N SER A 359 -15.60 17.92 -6.89
CA SER A 359 -14.54 17.41 -7.78
C SER A 359 -13.85 18.49 -8.60
#